data_AF-A0A7N9AYK7-F1
#
_entry.id   AF-A0A7N9AYK7-F1
#
_cell.length_a   1.000
_cell.length_b   1.000
_cell.length_c   1.000
_cell.angle_alpha   90.00
_cell.angle_beta   90.00
_cell.angle_gamma   90.00
#
_symmetry.space_group_name_H-M   'P 1'
#
loop_
_entity.id
_entity.type
_entity.pdbx_description
1 polymer ?
#
loop_
_entity_poly.entity_id
_entity_poly.type
_entity_poly.pdbx_seq_one_letter_code
_entity_poly.pdbx_strand_id
1 'polypeptide(L)'
;MSASGSSLTPLSSRHDLKLVCPQCCVKEKEITYTLKSVHHHCARSVLLCKEKGKTKWRPVSRRPRFPNPSQYAVCSYFVEDSGCTYHKNRCTFAKSDEEAAVWNFVKHHKLDHMLLCNIIAQSEKEPDQPNTRESLGGLSAILDLKALCDLCSTKDKEISYTVKSFSHRCSRNLLLAKAKGSDEWRPVCERPTHGNFGKDVIYRVCHFFVEGSGCTQHGQRCTFARSYEEALVWNYARDNKIDREELIRLITESESILLTPESAAQSIFQRFSGEFIEFCKDCFHDRPLKLTGKRWNATCSADAAHAWDPVLVHHVSENSKKHIYSQVRPLPQNCPFTYCSHVKQGMPCWHAASHCQFAQSEHYFYLHVLQPYCGSVLAL
;
A
#
# COMPACT_ATOMS: atom_id res chain seq x y z
N MET A 1 20.82 -29.47 -14.68
CA MET A 1 21.20 -30.00 -13.35
C MET A 1 21.21 -28.84 -12.37
N SER A 2 20.37 -28.94 -11.34
CA SER A 2 19.85 -27.84 -10.53
C SER A 2 20.82 -27.35 -9.46
N ALA A 3 21.02 -26.04 -9.33
CA ALA A 3 21.78 -25.41 -8.25
C ALA A 3 21.20 -24.03 -7.90
N SER A 4 19.94 -24.01 -7.44
CA SER A 4 19.34 -22.85 -6.76
C SER A 4 19.48 -23.05 -5.26
N GLY A 5 20.71 -22.92 -4.75
CA GLY A 5 21.03 -23.06 -3.33
C GLY A 5 20.76 -21.76 -2.57
N SER A 6 19.59 -21.68 -1.95
CA SER A 6 19.08 -20.58 -1.12
C SER A 6 20.01 -20.22 0.05
N SER A 7 20.09 -18.92 0.41
CA SER A 7 20.92 -18.36 1.49
C SER A 7 20.72 -18.99 2.88
N LEU A 8 19.70 -19.84 3.06
CA LEU A 8 19.44 -20.60 4.29
C LEU A 8 20.09 -21.98 4.31
N THR A 9 20.72 -22.42 3.21
CA THR A 9 21.27 -23.78 3.02
C THR A 9 22.05 -24.34 4.22
N PRO A 10 22.93 -23.58 4.92
CA PRO A 10 23.63 -24.11 6.09
C PRO A 10 22.68 -24.43 7.26
N LEU A 11 21.67 -23.58 7.50
CA LEU A 11 20.71 -23.76 8.60
C LEU A 11 19.63 -24.77 8.24
N SER A 12 19.10 -24.70 7.00
CA SER A 12 18.09 -25.63 6.47
C SER A 12 18.62 -27.03 6.23
N SER A 13 19.95 -27.23 6.24
CA SER A 13 20.55 -28.56 6.21
C SER A 13 20.32 -29.35 7.49
N ARG A 14 20.27 -28.68 8.65
CA ARG A 14 20.16 -29.30 9.98
C ARG A 14 18.83 -29.03 10.68
N HIS A 15 18.15 -27.94 10.32
CA HIS A 15 16.92 -27.50 10.97
C HIS A 15 15.82 -27.24 9.95
N ASP A 16 14.60 -27.59 10.31
CA ASP A 16 13.37 -27.18 9.63
C ASP A 16 12.86 -25.90 10.30
N LEU A 17 12.57 -24.89 9.49
CA LEU A 17 12.05 -23.60 9.94
C LEU A 17 10.64 -23.41 9.37
N LYS A 18 9.72 -22.89 10.17
CA LYS A 18 8.37 -22.59 9.70
C LYS A 18 7.82 -21.31 10.31
N LEU A 19 7.16 -20.49 9.49
CA LEU A 19 6.40 -19.34 9.95
C LEU A 19 4.92 -19.66 10.06
N VAL A 20 4.39 -19.50 11.27
CA VAL A 20 3.01 -19.86 11.59
C VAL A 20 2.33 -18.75 12.38
N CYS A 21 1.01 -18.80 12.49
CA CYS A 21 0.25 -17.96 13.41
C CYS A 21 -0.27 -18.83 14.58
N PRO A 22 -0.86 -18.22 15.63
CA PRO A 22 -1.46 -18.95 16.74
C PRO A 22 -2.57 -19.93 16.34
N GLN A 23 -3.17 -19.79 15.15
CA GLN A 23 -4.17 -20.75 14.62
C GLN A 23 -3.52 -21.94 13.90
N CYS A 24 -2.30 -21.79 13.40
CA CYS A 24 -1.51 -22.82 12.72
C CYS A 24 -0.68 -23.69 13.68
N CYS A 25 -0.58 -23.32 14.95
CA CYS A 25 0.21 -24.04 15.92
C CYS A 25 -0.53 -24.22 17.24
N VAL A 26 -0.36 -25.39 17.85
CA VAL A 26 -0.84 -25.68 19.20
C VAL A 26 0.37 -25.65 20.12
N LYS A 27 0.29 -24.82 21.17
CA LYS A 27 1.31 -24.80 22.23
C LYS A 27 1.02 -25.95 23.19
N GLU A 28 1.89 -26.95 23.22
CA GLU A 28 1.77 -28.11 24.13
C GLU A 28 2.40 -27.84 25.48
N LYS A 29 3.56 -27.18 25.47
CA LYS A 29 4.33 -26.77 26.66
C LYS A 29 4.89 -25.37 26.49
N GLU A 30 5.59 -24.84 27.49
CA GLU A 30 6.14 -23.47 27.44
C GLU A 30 6.92 -23.18 26.15
N ILE A 31 7.75 -24.13 25.70
CA ILE A 31 8.59 -24.02 24.49
C ILE A 31 8.39 -25.19 23.51
N THR A 32 7.28 -25.93 23.59
CA THR A 32 6.97 -27.03 22.65
C THR A 32 5.68 -26.72 21.90
N TYR A 33 5.76 -26.75 20.57
CA TYR A 33 4.65 -26.52 19.66
C TYR A 33 4.47 -27.70 18.71
N THR A 34 3.23 -27.92 18.30
CA THR A 34 2.86 -28.79 17.19
C THR A 34 2.13 -28.01 16.11
N LEU A 35 2.32 -28.43 14.86
CA LEU A 35 1.72 -27.77 13.70
C LEU A 35 0.34 -28.37 13.40
N LYS A 36 -0.65 -27.51 13.20
CA LYS A 36 -1.97 -27.90 12.74
C LYS A 36 -2.19 -27.37 11.33
N SER A 37 -2.65 -28.23 10.43
CA SER A 37 -3.06 -27.81 9.10
C SER A 37 -4.47 -27.21 9.18
N VAL A 38 -4.58 -25.91 8.97
CA VAL A 38 -5.85 -25.17 8.97
C VAL A 38 -5.85 -24.23 7.76
N HIS A 39 -6.88 -24.32 6.93
CA HIS A 39 -7.00 -23.48 5.74
C HIS A 39 -7.46 -22.06 6.13
N HIS A 40 -6.55 -21.09 6.09
CA HIS A 40 -6.84 -19.68 6.35
C HIS A 40 -5.71 -18.78 5.85
N HIS A 41 -5.97 -17.47 5.80
CA HIS A 41 -4.93 -16.47 5.57
C HIS A 41 -4.04 -16.34 6.81
N CYS A 42 -2.87 -17.00 6.79
CA CYS A 42 -1.96 -17.05 7.93
C CYS A 42 -1.18 -15.74 8.11
N ALA A 43 -1.26 -15.16 9.32
CA ALA A 43 -0.53 -13.95 9.69
C ALA A 43 0.98 -14.14 9.90
N ARG A 44 1.49 -15.39 9.90
CA ARG A 44 2.92 -15.73 10.00
C ARG A 44 3.69 -15.01 11.12
N SER A 45 3.10 -14.92 12.30
CA SER A 45 3.62 -14.13 13.44
C SER A 45 4.56 -14.87 14.39
N VAL A 46 4.65 -16.20 14.29
CA VAL A 46 5.43 -17.08 15.17
C VAL A 46 6.43 -17.86 14.34
N LEU A 47 7.72 -17.68 14.64
CA LEU A 47 8.80 -18.45 14.04
C LEU A 47 9.04 -19.72 14.87
N LEU A 48 8.86 -20.88 14.23
CA LEU A 48 9.18 -22.17 14.81
C LEU A 48 10.40 -22.78 14.12
N CYS A 49 11.25 -23.41 14.90
CA CYS A 49 12.42 -24.14 14.45
C CYS A 49 12.42 -25.54 15.06
N LYS A 50 12.84 -26.52 14.29
CA LYS A 50 12.93 -27.92 14.71
C LYS A 50 14.18 -28.52 14.11
N GLU A 51 14.93 -29.30 14.86
CA GLU A 51 16.02 -30.07 14.29
C GLU A 51 15.48 -31.19 13.38
N LYS A 52 16.12 -31.42 12.23
CA LYS A 52 15.71 -32.50 11.32
C LYS A 52 15.81 -33.85 12.03
N GLY A 53 14.74 -34.63 11.95
CA GLY A 53 14.61 -35.91 12.66
C GLY A 53 13.94 -35.82 14.04
N LYS A 54 13.77 -34.62 14.61
CA LYS A 54 12.94 -34.42 15.81
C LYS A 54 11.47 -34.16 15.43
N THR A 55 10.57 -34.31 16.39
CA THR A 55 9.12 -34.09 16.23
C THR A 55 8.63 -32.77 16.84
N LYS A 56 9.37 -32.21 17.81
CA LYS A 56 8.95 -31.06 18.61
C LYS A 56 9.40 -29.73 18.01
N TRP A 57 8.46 -28.84 17.72
CA TRP A 57 8.80 -27.49 17.26
C TRP A 57 9.09 -26.56 18.44
N ARG A 58 10.18 -25.79 18.35
CA ARG A 58 10.58 -24.81 19.35
C ARG A 58 10.37 -23.40 18.82
N PRO A 59 9.82 -22.47 19.62
CA PRO A 59 9.68 -21.08 19.23
C PRO A 59 11.06 -20.41 19.22
N VAL A 60 11.28 -19.54 18.22
CA VAL A 60 12.49 -18.75 18.12
C VAL A 60 12.13 -17.28 18.32
N SER A 61 12.66 -16.69 19.38
CA SER A 61 12.43 -15.28 19.69
C SER A 61 13.44 -14.39 18.97
N ARG A 62 13.20 -13.08 19.02
CA ARG A 62 14.19 -12.09 18.56
C ARG A 62 15.47 -12.20 19.38
N ARG A 63 16.60 -12.25 18.69
CA ARG A 63 17.93 -12.25 19.31
C ARG A 63 18.10 -11.02 20.22
N PRO A 64 18.54 -11.18 21.48
CA PRO A 64 18.89 -10.08 22.35
C PRO A 64 19.94 -9.17 21.71
N ARG A 65 19.69 -7.85 21.71
CA ARG A 65 20.67 -6.86 21.20
C ARG A 65 21.83 -6.65 22.16
N PHE A 66 21.60 -6.88 23.45
CA PHE A 66 22.58 -6.81 24.50
C PHE A 66 22.28 -7.92 25.52
N PRO A 67 23.28 -8.71 25.97
CA PRO A 67 24.67 -8.72 25.52
C PRO A 67 24.83 -9.31 24.10
N ASN A 68 25.94 -8.99 23.41
CA ASN A 68 26.29 -9.53 22.09
C ASN A 68 27.49 -10.50 22.20
N PRO A 69 27.29 -11.72 22.77
CA PRO A 69 28.36 -12.68 23.00
C PRO A 69 28.89 -13.25 21.68
N SER A 70 30.12 -13.77 21.65
CA SER A 70 30.74 -14.40 20.45
C SER A 70 29.86 -15.50 19.85
N GLN A 71 29.29 -16.35 20.70
CA GLN A 71 28.27 -17.34 20.37
C GLN A 71 27.15 -17.29 21.41
N TYR A 72 25.91 -17.44 20.97
CA TYR A 72 24.77 -17.63 21.86
C TYR A 72 24.70 -19.09 22.28
N ALA A 73 24.52 -19.32 23.58
CA ALA A 73 24.38 -20.63 24.18
C ALA A 73 23.00 -20.79 24.85
N VAL A 74 22.60 -22.04 25.06
CA VAL A 74 21.40 -22.40 25.80
C VAL A 74 21.59 -22.06 27.28
N CYS A 75 20.53 -21.58 27.92
CA CYS A 75 20.55 -21.29 29.34
C CYS A 75 20.62 -22.59 30.17
N SER A 76 21.70 -22.77 30.94
CA SER A 76 21.85 -23.95 31.82
C SER A 76 20.85 -24.01 32.98
N TYR A 77 20.24 -22.87 33.32
CA TYR A 77 19.25 -22.74 34.39
C TYR A 77 17.80 -22.71 33.86
N PHE A 78 17.60 -22.97 32.57
CA PHE A 78 16.27 -23.04 31.98
C PHE A 78 15.69 -24.44 32.15
N VAL A 79 14.50 -24.49 32.74
CA VAL A 79 13.72 -25.72 32.91
C VAL A 79 12.38 -25.51 32.22
N GLU A 80 11.98 -26.45 31.37
CA GLU A 80 10.71 -26.40 30.65
C GLU A 80 9.53 -26.28 31.64
N ASP A 81 8.63 -25.33 31.41
CA ASP A 81 7.46 -25.00 32.24
C ASP A 81 7.75 -24.22 33.55
N SER A 82 9.03 -23.99 33.88
CA SER A 82 9.47 -23.13 35.00
C SER A 82 10.31 -21.93 34.55
N GLY A 83 10.64 -21.83 33.26
CA GLY A 83 11.51 -20.80 32.71
C GLY A 83 12.95 -20.85 33.25
N CYS A 84 13.64 -19.71 33.22
CA CYS A 84 14.98 -19.58 33.80
C CYS A 84 14.89 -19.30 35.30
N THR A 85 15.36 -20.23 36.14
CA THR A 85 15.27 -20.09 37.61
C THR A 85 16.20 -19.02 38.18
N TYR A 86 17.32 -18.76 37.50
CA TYR A 86 18.33 -17.80 37.94
C TYR A 86 18.05 -16.37 37.43
N HIS A 87 17.91 -16.21 36.10
CA HIS A 87 17.75 -14.88 35.47
C HIS A 87 16.29 -14.45 35.31
N LYS A 88 15.33 -15.37 35.47
CA LYS A 88 13.88 -15.13 35.27
C LYS A 88 13.62 -14.46 33.91
N ASN A 89 12.82 -13.39 33.89
CA ASN A 89 12.44 -12.65 32.68
C ASN A 89 13.58 -11.84 32.04
N ARG A 90 14.75 -11.76 32.68
CA ARG A 90 15.93 -11.05 32.14
C ARG A 90 16.94 -11.99 31.48
N CYS A 91 16.58 -13.26 31.29
CA CYS A 91 17.44 -14.23 30.64
C CYS A 91 17.71 -13.84 29.17
N THR A 92 18.97 -13.62 28.83
CA THR A 92 19.42 -13.33 27.45
C THR A 92 20.05 -14.55 26.76
N PHE A 93 20.02 -15.71 27.42
CA PHE A 93 20.43 -16.99 26.85
C PHE A 93 19.25 -17.64 26.10
N ALA A 94 19.57 -18.49 25.13
CA ALA A 94 18.55 -19.19 24.37
C ALA A 94 17.81 -20.21 25.25
N LYS A 95 16.53 -20.40 24.98
CA LYS A 95 15.66 -21.37 25.68
C LYS A 95 15.83 -22.79 25.14
N SER A 96 16.34 -22.94 23.92
CA SER A 96 16.62 -24.25 23.30
C SER A 96 17.80 -24.19 22.34
N ASP A 97 18.33 -25.36 21.98
CA ASP A 97 19.42 -25.50 21.00
C ASP A 97 19.02 -24.93 19.63
N GLU A 98 17.76 -25.11 19.23
CA GLU A 98 17.20 -24.58 17.99
C GLU A 98 17.20 -23.04 17.99
N GLU A 99 16.83 -22.41 19.11
CA GLU A 99 16.87 -20.94 19.25
C GLU A 99 18.31 -20.42 19.22
N ALA A 100 19.24 -21.09 19.91
CA ALA A 100 20.68 -20.76 19.87
C ALA A 100 21.26 -20.88 18.46
N ALA A 101 20.92 -21.95 17.73
CA ALA A 101 21.37 -22.19 16.37
C ALA A 101 20.89 -21.08 15.42
N VAL A 102 19.62 -20.69 15.51
CA VAL A 102 19.07 -19.60 14.68
C VAL A 102 19.71 -18.26 15.05
N TRP A 103 19.90 -17.94 16.33
CA TRP A 103 20.55 -16.69 16.73
C TRP A 103 22.00 -16.59 16.25
N ASN A 104 22.75 -17.68 16.33
CA ASN A 104 24.12 -17.76 15.83
C ASN A 104 24.18 -17.61 14.31
N PHE A 105 23.26 -18.23 13.58
CA PHE A 105 23.14 -18.08 12.13
C PHE A 105 22.83 -16.62 11.74
N VAL A 106 21.79 -16.03 12.35
CA VAL A 106 21.40 -14.63 12.13
C VAL A 106 22.56 -13.69 12.45
N LYS A 107 23.34 -13.98 13.50
CA LYS A 107 24.53 -13.20 13.83
C LYS A 107 25.63 -13.32 12.79
N HIS A 108 26.00 -14.54 12.40
CA HIS A 108 27.09 -14.79 11.46
C HIS A 108 26.82 -14.15 10.10
N HIS A 109 25.57 -14.24 9.64
CA HIS A 109 25.13 -13.68 8.36
C HIS A 109 24.65 -12.21 8.46
N LYS A 110 24.77 -11.58 9.64
CA LYS A 110 24.31 -10.20 9.91
C LYS A 110 22.87 -9.95 9.42
N LEU A 111 21.99 -10.94 9.60
CA LEU A 111 20.58 -10.86 9.25
C LEU A 111 19.80 -10.20 10.39
N ASP A 112 18.70 -9.52 10.06
CA ASP A 112 17.71 -9.11 11.06
C ASP A 112 16.63 -10.19 11.19
N HIS A 113 15.94 -10.24 12.33
CA HIS A 113 14.85 -11.19 12.56
C HIS A 113 13.73 -11.04 11.51
N MET A 114 13.42 -9.81 11.09
CA MET A 114 12.40 -9.60 10.03
C MET A 114 12.87 -10.15 8.68
N LEU A 115 14.16 -10.00 8.37
CA LEU A 115 14.73 -10.52 7.13
C LEU A 115 14.75 -12.05 7.12
N LEU A 116 15.10 -12.68 8.25
CA LEU A 116 15.01 -14.13 8.40
C LEU A 116 13.57 -14.62 8.15
N CYS A 117 12.57 -13.98 8.76
CA CYS A 117 11.17 -14.33 8.54
C CYS A 117 10.78 -14.22 7.06
N ASN A 118 11.19 -13.15 6.37
CA ASN A 118 10.88 -12.98 4.95
C ASN A 118 11.48 -14.07 4.07
N ILE A 119 12.74 -14.46 4.32
CA ILE A 119 13.40 -15.52 3.55
C ILE A 119 12.70 -16.88 3.77
N ILE A 120 12.25 -17.17 5.00
CA ILE A 120 11.49 -18.38 5.31
C ILE A 120 10.13 -18.36 4.60
N ALA A 121 9.40 -17.24 4.65
CA ALA A 121 8.11 -17.11 3.98
C ALA A 121 8.20 -17.26 2.45
N GLN A 122 9.33 -16.88 1.85
CA GLN A 122 9.60 -17.08 0.42
C GLN A 122 9.99 -18.53 0.09
N SER A 123 10.71 -19.20 0.98
CA SER A 123 11.14 -20.60 0.81
C SER A 123 9.99 -21.61 0.95
N GLU A 124 8.89 -21.25 1.63
CA GLU A 124 7.70 -22.09 1.78
C GLU A 124 6.75 -22.05 0.58
N LYS A 125 6.98 -21.16 -0.40
CA LYS A 125 6.26 -21.20 -1.68
C LYS A 125 6.95 -22.22 -2.59
N GLU A 126 6.34 -23.38 -2.81
CA GLU A 126 6.76 -24.30 -3.87
C GLU A 126 6.71 -23.60 -5.25
N PRO A 127 7.60 -23.97 -6.19
CA PRO A 127 7.66 -23.38 -7.52
C PRO A 127 6.59 -24.00 -8.43
N ASP A 128 5.31 -23.81 -8.10
CA ASP A 128 4.22 -24.14 -9.00
C ASP A 128 3.89 -22.95 -9.91
N GLN A 129 4.33 -23.09 -11.16
CA GLN A 129 4.03 -22.30 -12.37
C GLN A 129 4.33 -20.78 -12.35
N PRO A 130 4.85 -20.24 -13.47
CA PRO A 130 4.99 -18.79 -13.65
C PRO A 130 3.61 -18.20 -13.95
N ASN A 131 2.78 -18.05 -12.91
CA ASN A 131 1.71 -17.09 -12.95
C ASN A 131 2.32 -15.72 -12.70
N THR A 132 2.48 -14.94 -13.77
CA THR A 132 2.85 -13.51 -13.80
C THR A 132 1.79 -12.62 -13.11
N ARG A 133 1.24 -13.05 -11.97
CA ARG A 133 0.13 -12.40 -11.23
C ARG A 133 0.27 -12.47 -9.71
N GLU A 134 1.46 -12.76 -9.18
CA GLU A 134 1.71 -12.52 -7.75
C GLU A 134 2.00 -11.03 -7.52
N SER A 135 0.88 -10.33 -7.32
CA SER A 135 0.68 -8.97 -6.82
C SER A 135 1.81 -8.45 -5.92
N LEU A 136 1.99 -7.12 -5.97
CA LEU A 136 2.82 -6.26 -5.11
C LEU A 136 2.71 -6.54 -3.58
N GLY A 137 1.88 -7.48 -3.15
CA GLY A 137 1.55 -7.90 -1.78
C GLY A 137 2.70 -7.98 -0.78
N GLY A 138 3.90 -8.40 -1.22
CA GLY A 138 5.08 -8.41 -0.34
C GLY A 138 5.60 -7.01 0.01
N LEU A 139 5.67 -6.12 -0.99
CA LEU A 139 6.06 -4.71 -0.81
C LEU A 139 4.93 -3.89 -0.19
N SER A 140 3.70 -4.08 -0.66
CA SER A 140 2.52 -3.33 -0.21
C SER A 140 2.11 -3.67 1.21
N ALA A 141 2.66 -4.73 1.82
CA ALA A 141 2.52 -4.98 3.26
C ALA A 141 3.35 -4.01 4.12
N ILE A 142 4.46 -3.49 3.59
CA ILE A 142 5.48 -2.74 4.33
C ILE A 142 5.48 -1.26 3.94
N LEU A 143 5.31 -1.00 2.64
CA LEU A 143 5.35 0.32 2.05
C LEU A 143 4.01 0.68 1.41
N ASP A 144 3.65 1.95 1.48
CA ASP A 144 2.71 2.55 0.56
C ASP A 144 3.51 3.06 -0.66
N LEU A 145 3.08 2.66 -1.85
CA LEU A 145 3.72 2.97 -3.12
C LEU A 145 2.76 3.76 -3.99
N LYS A 146 3.25 4.83 -4.64
CA LYS A 146 2.49 5.62 -5.60
C LYS A 146 3.33 6.00 -6.80
N ALA A 147 2.76 5.86 -7.99
CA ALA A 147 3.36 6.34 -9.23
C ALA A 147 2.65 7.64 -9.66
N LEU A 148 3.40 8.75 -9.65
CA LEU A 148 2.89 10.11 -9.78
C LEU A 148 3.67 10.88 -10.84
N CYS A 149 3.23 12.09 -11.15
CA CYS A 149 4.00 13.06 -11.94
C CYS A 149 4.38 14.25 -11.07
N ASP A 150 5.14 15.18 -11.63
CA ASP A 150 5.55 16.43 -10.95
C ASP A 150 4.37 17.35 -10.63
N LEU A 151 3.21 17.19 -11.27
CA LEU A 151 1.98 17.92 -10.92
C LEU A 151 1.26 17.30 -9.71
N CYS A 152 1.40 15.97 -9.53
CA CYS A 152 0.79 15.21 -8.44
C CYS A 152 1.66 15.12 -7.19
N SER A 153 2.82 15.78 -7.19
CA SER A 153 3.70 15.80 -6.03
C SER A 153 4.33 17.18 -5.90
N THR A 154 4.72 17.53 -4.69
CA THR A 154 5.54 18.71 -4.44
C THR A 154 6.73 18.26 -3.63
N LYS A 155 7.92 18.63 -4.10
CA LYS A 155 9.16 18.35 -3.40
C LYS A 155 9.31 19.34 -2.25
N ASP A 156 9.20 18.87 -1.01
CA ASP A 156 9.31 19.71 0.19
C ASP A 156 10.77 19.84 0.64
N LYS A 157 11.53 18.74 0.54
CA LYS A 157 12.96 18.66 0.87
C LYS A 157 13.70 17.86 -0.20
N GLU A 158 15.01 17.64 -0.06
CA GLU A 158 15.80 16.92 -1.06
C GLU A 158 15.25 15.52 -1.38
N ILE A 159 14.75 14.81 -0.35
CA ILE A 159 14.19 13.45 -0.47
C ILE A 159 12.78 13.31 0.09
N SER A 160 12.10 14.40 0.44
CA SER A 160 10.72 14.36 0.97
C SER A 160 9.76 15.05 0.02
N TYR A 161 8.64 14.39 -0.22
CA TYR A 161 7.59 14.82 -1.12
C TYR A 161 6.23 14.82 -0.40
N THR A 162 5.38 15.75 -0.78
CA THR A 162 3.97 15.76 -0.46
C THR A 162 3.18 15.36 -1.69
N VAL A 163 2.32 14.35 -1.55
CA VAL A 163 1.46 13.89 -2.63
C VAL A 163 0.21 14.74 -2.69
N LYS A 164 -0.12 15.24 -3.89
CA LYS A 164 -1.34 15.99 -4.18
C LYS A 164 -2.19 15.22 -5.17
N SER A 165 -3.47 15.10 -4.87
CA SER A 165 -4.42 14.42 -5.74
C SER A 165 -5.05 15.41 -6.71
N PHE A 166 -4.69 15.30 -7.99
CA PHE A 166 -5.31 16.05 -9.08
C PHE A 166 -5.81 15.08 -10.15
N SER A 167 -7.05 15.25 -10.62
CA SER A 167 -7.57 14.46 -11.73
C SER A 167 -7.02 14.99 -13.05
N HIS A 168 -6.03 14.27 -13.58
CA HIS A 168 -5.43 14.54 -14.87
C HIS A 168 -4.88 13.24 -15.48
N ARG A 169 -4.53 13.27 -16.76
CA ARG A 169 -3.81 12.15 -17.39
C ARG A 169 -2.36 12.13 -16.86
N CYS A 170 -2.18 11.46 -15.74
CA CYS A 170 -0.89 11.37 -15.06
C CYS A 170 0.10 10.56 -15.89
N SER A 171 1.27 11.14 -16.16
CA SER A 171 2.37 10.45 -16.82
C SER A 171 3.04 9.39 -15.94
N ARG A 172 2.83 9.45 -14.61
CA ARG A 172 3.33 8.47 -13.63
C ARG A 172 4.85 8.24 -13.66
N ASN A 173 5.61 9.27 -14.04
CA ASN A 173 7.06 9.19 -14.21
C ASN A 173 7.86 9.22 -12.90
N LEU A 174 7.23 9.49 -11.76
CA LEU A 174 7.85 9.59 -10.45
C LEU A 174 7.32 8.48 -9.54
N LEU A 175 8.22 7.64 -9.03
CA LEU A 175 7.86 6.61 -8.06
C LEU A 175 8.17 7.12 -6.66
N LEU A 176 7.14 7.19 -5.81
CA LEU A 176 7.27 7.55 -4.41
C LEU A 176 6.90 6.36 -3.53
N ALA A 177 7.63 6.22 -2.42
CA ALA A 177 7.41 5.20 -1.41
C ALA A 177 7.43 5.84 -0.02
N LYS A 178 6.55 5.36 0.86
CA LYS A 178 6.62 5.67 2.30
C LYS A 178 6.36 4.41 3.12
N ALA A 179 6.92 4.35 4.32
CA ALA A 179 6.52 3.32 5.27
C ALA A 179 5.07 3.54 5.74
N LYS A 180 4.33 2.46 6.02
CA LYS A 180 2.92 2.53 6.46
C LYS A 180 2.65 3.31 7.76
N GLY A 181 3.68 3.63 8.53
CA GLY A 181 3.60 4.48 9.73
C GLY A 181 4.31 5.83 9.59
N SER A 182 4.67 6.23 8.37
CA SER A 182 5.32 7.50 8.08
C SER A 182 4.42 8.35 7.17
N ASP A 183 4.52 9.67 7.32
CA ASP A 183 3.88 10.65 6.45
C ASP A 183 4.82 11.17 5.35
N GLU A 184 6.10 10.80 5.40
CA GLU A 184 7.12 11.31 4.48
C GLU A 184 7.23 10.41 3.25
N TRP A 185 6.83 10.93 2.09
CA TRP A 185 7.04 10.24 0.82
C TRP A 185 8.46 10.48 0.32
N ARG A 186 9.16 9.39 0.02
CA ARG A 186 10.52 9.42 -0.49
C ARG A 186 10.59 8.96 -1.95
N PRO A 187 11.42 9.59 -2.79
CA PRO A 187 11.57 9.18 -4.17
C PRO A 187 12.32 7.86 -4.27
N VAL A 188 11.92 7.03 -5.22
CA VAL A 188 12.63 5.81 -5.60
C VAL A 188 13.21 6.00 -6.98
N CYS A 189 14.53 6.15 -7.07
CA CYS A 189 15.23 6.30 -8.33
C CYS A 189 15.37 4.94 -9.05
N GLU A 190 15.84 5.00 -10.29
CA GLU A 190 16.20 3.80 -11.04
C GLU A 190 17.28 3.01 -10.30
N ARG A 191 17.08 1.70 -10.27
CA ARG A 191 18.04 0.77 -9.67
C ARG A 191 19.35 0.82 -10.48
N PRO A 192 20.49 1.08 -9.83
CA PRO A 192 21.78 1.05 -10.51
C PRO A 192 22.08 -0.35 -11.07
N THR A 193 22.29 -0.46 -12.37
CA THR A 193 22.64 -1.72 -13.05
C THR A 193 24.06 -1.73 -13.63
N HIS A 194 24.77 -0.59 -13.59
CA HIS A 194 26.06 -0.40 -14.26
C HIS A 194 27.24 -0.93 -13.43
N GLY A 195 28.05 -1.83 -13.99
CA GLY A 195 29.22 -2.44 -13.36
C GLY A 195 29.02 -3.95 -13.11
N ASN A 196 30.05 -4.66 -12.63
CA ASN A 196 30.00 -6.10 -12.31
C ASN A 196 29.12 -6.38 -11.06
N PHE A 197 27.88 -5.93 -11.07
CA PHE A 197 26.87 -6.30 -10.09
C PHE A 197 26.51 -7.76 -10.31
N GLY A 198 27.05 -8.64 -9.47
CA GLY A 198 26.71 -10.06 -9.47
C GLY A 198 25.21 -10.28 -9.25
N LYS A 199 24.71 -11.46 -9.65
CA LYS A 199 23.28 -11.82 -9.55
C LYS A 199 22.72 -11.73 -8.11
N ASP A 200 23.59 -11.74 -7.10
CA ASP A 200 23.27 -11.79 -5.68
C ASP A 200 23.47 -10.48 -4.90
N VAL A 201 23.63 -9.33 -5.58
CA VAL A 201 23.83 -8.06 -4.87
C VAL A 201 22.56 -7.62 -4.13
N ILE A 202 22.73 -7.31 -2.84
CA ILE A 202 21.71 -6.71 -1.97
C ILE A 202 21.98 -5.21 -1.90
N TYR A 203 20.99 -4.42 -2.30
CA TYR A 203 21.05 -2.96 -2.19
C TYR A 203 20.86 -2.53 -0.74
N ARG A 204 21.73 -1.64 -0.26
CA ARG A 204 21.73 -1.11 1.10
C ARG A 204 21.64 0.41 1.07
N VAL A 205 21.16 0.98 2.17
CA VAL A 205 21.16 2.43 2.37
C VAL A 205 22.61 2.93 2.49
N CYS A 206 22.87 4.06 1.87
CA CYS A 206 24.15 4.73 1.93
C CYS A 206 24.41 5.25 3.34
N HIS A 207 25.53 4.86 3.95
CA HIS A 207 25.92 5.32 5.29
C HIS A 207 26.44 6.77 5.30
N PHE A 208 26.86 7.28 4.15
CA PHE A 208 27.44 8.61 3.96
C PHE A 208 26.45 9.60 3.35
N PHE A 209 25.19 9.20 3.20
CA PHE A 209 24.13 10.07 2.70
C PHE A 209 23.64 10.98 3.82
N VAL A 210 23.70 12.28 3.56
CA VAL A 210 23.18 13.32 4.45
C VAL A 210 22.15 14.13 3.66
N GLU A 211 20.96 14.26 4.22
CA GLU A 211 19.89 15.05 3.58
C GLU A 211 20.31 16.52 3.44
N GLY A 212 20.15 17.07 2.24
CA GLY A 212 20.62 18.39 1.81
C GLY A 212 22.01 18.39 1.15
N SER A 213 22.82 17.35 1.36
CA SER A 213 24.21 17.25 0.86
C SER A 213 24.47 16.01 -0.02
N GLY A 214 23.49 15.11 -0.14
CA GLY A 214 23.65 13.84 -0.85
C GLY A 214 24.71 12.92 -0.22
N CYS A 215 25.28 12.03 -1.03
CA CYS A 215 26.38 11.16 -0.60
C CYS A 215 27.71 11.92 -0.58
N THR A 216 28.29 12.11 0.60
CA THR A 216 29.54 12.87 0.78
C THR A 216 30.78 12.22 0.16
N GLN A 217 30.74 10.90 -0.07
CA GLN A 217 31.86 10.13 -0.63
C GLN A 217 31.79 9.95 -2.15
N HIS A 218 30.58 9.71 -2.68
CA HIS A 218 30.39 9.30 -4.08
C HIS A 218 29.51 10.27 -4.88
N GLY A 219 28.93 11.29 -4.24
CA GLY A 219 28.06 12.27 -4.87
C GLY A 219 26.91 11.63 -5.66
N GLN A 220 26.73 12.09 -6.90
CA GLN A 220 25.70 11.61 -7.83
C GLN A 220 25.95 10.21 -8.40
N ARG A 221 27.17 9.66 -8.24
CA ARG A 221 27.52 8.30 -8.71
C ARG A 221 27.36 7.24 -7.62
N CYS A 222 26.71 7.59 -6.51
CA CYS A 222 26.43 6.66 -5.43
C CYS A 222 25.47 5.56 -5.90
N THR A 223 25.90 4.31 -5.80
CA THR A 223 25.09 3.12 -6.13
C THR A 223 24.31 2.57 -4.94
N PHE A 224 24.47 3.17 -3.77
CA PHE A 224 23.70 2.86 -2.57
C PHE A 224 22.41 3.69 -2.53
N ALA A 225 21.36 3.11 -1.95
CA ALA A 225 20.07 3.76 -1.80
C ALA A 225 20.16 4.97 -0.87
N ARG A 226 19.41 6.03 -1.18
CA ARG A 226 19.26 7.26 -0.40
C ARG A 226 18.36 7.06 0.80
N SER A 227 17.40 6.13 0.71
CA SER A 227 16.49 5.81 1.79
C SER A 227 16.26 4.31 1.96
N TYR A 228 15.65 3.95 3.08
CA TYR A 228 15.26 2.57 3.39
C TYR A 228 14.22 2.03 2.40
N GLU A 229 13.23 2.86 2.05
CA GLU A 229 12.17 2.55 1.10
C GLU A 229 12.75 2.27 -0.29
N GLU A 230 13.69 3.09 -0.75
CA GLU A 230 14.37 2.88 -2.02
C GLU A 230 15.14 1.56 -2.05
N ALA A 231 15.88 1.23 -0.98
CA ALA A 231 16.58 -0.05 -0.87
C ALA A 231 15.61 -1.25 -0.93
N LEU A 232 14.46 -1.15 -0.26
CA LEU A 232 13.44 -2.20 -0.29
C LEU A 232 12.87 -2.41 -1.69
N VAL A 233 12.51 -1.32 -2.37
CA VAL A 233 11.96 -1.39 -3.73
C VAL A 233 12.98 -1.95 -4.71
N TRP A 234 14.25 -1.54 -4.64
CA TRP A 234 15.31 -2.07 -5.49
C TRP A 234 15.55 -3.57 -5.29
N ASN A 235 15.57 -4.03 -4.03
CA ASN A 235 15.74 -5.45 -3.73
C ASN A 235 14.54 -6.27 -4.22
N TYR A 236 13.30 -5.78 -4.01
CA TYR A 236 12.12 -6.45 -4.54
C TYR A 236 12.10 -6.51 -6.08
N ALA A 237 12.41 -5.40 -6.74
CA ALA A 237 12.48 -5.33 -8.20
C ALA A 237 13.52 -6.32 -8.74
N ARG A 238 14.69 -6.43 -8.07
CA ARG A 238 15.71 -7.42 -8.40
C ARG A 238 15.21 -8.85 -8.21
N ASP A 239 14.67 -9.17 -7.03
CA ASP A 239 14.24 -10.53 -6.65
C ASP A 239 13.15 -11.05 -7.60
N ASN A 240 12.24 -10.18 -8.02
CA ASN A 240 11.13 -10.52 -8.91
C ASN A 240 11.45 -10.27 -10.40
N LYS A 241 12.65 -9.79 -10.73
CA LYS A 241 13.07 -9.42 -12.10
C LYS A 241 12.11 -8.44 -12.77
N ILE A 242 11.61 -7.49 -11.98
CA ILE A 242 10.70 -6.43 -12.41
C ILE A 242 11.52 -5.18 -12.73
N ASP A 243 11.33 -4.60 -13.91
CA ASP A 243 11.89 -3.30 -14.25
C ASP A 243 10.99 -2.16 -13.74
N ARG A 244 11.42 -0.92 -13.97
CA ARG A 244 10.75 0.24 -13.39
C ARG A 244 9.36 0.45 -14.01
N GLU A 245 9.25 0.23 -15.31
CA GLU A 245 8.04 0.40 -16.10
C GLU A 245 6.98 -0.60 -15.65
N GLU A 246 7.37 -1.86 -15.49
CA GLU A 246 6.50 -2.93 -15.01
C GLU A 246 6.07 -2.69 -13.57
N LEU A 247 6.95 -2.20 -12.70
CA LEU A 247 6.60 -1.83 -11.33
C LEU A 247 5.53 -0.73 -11.29
N ILE A 248 5.69 0.31 -12.11
CA ILE A 248 4.70 1.41 -12.23
C ILE A 248 3.37 0.88 -12.74
N ARG A 249 3.37 -0.06 -13.71
CA ARG A 249 2.17 -0.72 -14.22
C ARG A 249 1.44 -1.48 -13.12
N LEU A 250 2.15 -2.30 -12.33
CA LEU A 250 1.56 -3.06 -11.23
C LEU A 250 0.98 -2.16 -10.13
N ILE A 251 1.66 -1.08 -9.77
CA ILE A 251 1.15 -0.09 -8.81
C ILE A 251 -0.13 0.55 -9.33
N THR A 252 -0.11 1.01 -10.58
CA THR A 252 -1.25 1.60 -11.28
C THR A 252 -2.46 0.65 -11.27
N GLU A 253 -2.25 -0.61 -11.61
CA GLU A 253 -3.32 -1.61 -11.66
C GLU A 253 -3.88 -1.86 -10.26
N SER A 254 -3.03 -1.96 -9.24
CA SER A 254 -3.48 -2.09 -7.85
C SER A 254 -4.28 -0.89 -7.34
N GLU A 255 -3.92 0.34 -7.73
CA GLU A 255 -4.69 1.54 -7.41
C GLU A 255 -6.05 1.55 -8.14
N SER A 256 -6.09 1.11 -9.40
CA SER A 256 -7.33 1.05 -10.17
C SER A 256 -8.32 0.01 -9.62
N ILE A 257 -7.83 -1.08 -9.04
CA ILE A 257 -8.65 -2.09 -8.35
C ILE A 257 -9.25 -1.54 -7.05
N LEU A 258 -8.58 -0.59 -6.39
CA LEU A 258 -9.07 0.08 -5.17
C LEU A 258 -9.99 1.27 -5.46
N LEU A 259 -10.00 1.78 -6.69
CA LEU A 259 -10.81 2.92 -7.16
C LEU A 259 -11.87 2.45 -8.17
N THR A 260 -12.63 1.41 -7.82
CA THR A 260 -13.78 1.04 -8.66
C THR A 260 -14.86 2.12 -8.55
N PRO A 261 -15.69 2.32 -9.60
CA PRO A 261 -16.84 3.23 -9.57
C PRO A 261 -17.71 3.10 -8.31
N GLU A 262 -17.86 1.88 -7.82
CA GLU A 262 -18.70 1.55 -6.66
C GLU A 262 -18.04 1.99 -5.34
N SER A 263 -16.73 1.79 -5.19
CA SER A 263 -15.98 2.26 -4.00
C SER A 263 -15.91 3.79 -3.92
N ALA A 264 -15.81 4.44 -5.07
CA ALA A 264 -15.86 5.88 -5.22
C ALA A 264 -17.25 6.42 -4.88
N ALA A 265 -18.32 5.80 -5.40
CA ALA A 265 -19.70 6.14 -5.07
C ALA A 265 -19.97 5.98 -3.56
N GLN A 266 -19.52 4.89 -2.95
CA GLN A 266 -19.67 4.66 -1.51
C GLN A 266 -18.99 5.74 -0.66
N SER A 267 -17.81 6.20 -1.09
CA SER A 267 -17.09 7.30 -0.43
C SER A 267 -17.85 8.63 -0.55
N ILE A 268 -18.54 8.87 -1.67
CA ILE A 268 -19.39 10.05 -1.87
C ILE A 268 -20.60 10.00 -0.92
N PHE A 269 -21.31 8.88 -0.86
CA PHE A 269 -22.48 8.73 0.01
C PHE A 269 -22.13 8.86 1.50
N GLN A 270 -20.95 8.41 1.94
CA GLN A 270 -20.50 8.61 3.33
C GLN A 270 -20.19 10.08 3.65
N ARG A 271 -19.73 10.85 2.66
CA ARG A 271 -19.26 12.22 2.86
C ARG A 271 -20.38 13.25 2.74
N PHE A 272 -21.37 12.99 1.89
CA PHE A 272 -22.46 13.90 1.57
C PHE A 272 -23.79 13.26 1.95
N SER A 273 -24.53 13.91 2.85
CA SER A 273 -25.92 13.59 3.11
C SER A 273 -26.81 13.96 1.92
N GLY A 274 -27.88 13.21 1.70
CA GLY A 274 -28.83 13.45 0.61
C GLY A 274 -28.75 12.37 -0.47
N GLU A 275 -29.41 12.61 -1.58
CA GLU A 275 -29.57 11.65 -2.69
C GLU A 275 -29.03 12.23 -3.99
N PHE A 276 -28.61 11.37 -4.90
CA PHE A 276 -28.15 11.73 -6.23
C PHE A 276 -29.14 11.17 -7.26
N ILE A 277 -29.76 12.06 -8.04
CA ILE A 277 -30.88 11.71 -8.92
C ILE A 277 -30.62 12.27 -10.32
N GLU A 278 -30.95 11.50 -11.36
CA GLU A 278 -30.94 11.97 -12.74
C GLU A 278 -32.26 12.63 -13.14
N PHE A 279 -32.18 13.83 -13.68
CA PHE A 279 -33.31 14.54 -14.31
C PHE A 279 -33.01 14.86 -15.76
N CYS A 280 -34.04 15.09 -16.57
CA CYS A 280 -33.87 15.60 -17.93
C CYS A 280 -33.22 16.99 -17.91
N LYS A 281 -32.13 17.14 -18.66
CA LYS A 281 -31.40 18.39 -18.81
C LYS A 281 -32.28 19.53 -19.26
N ASP A 282 -33.08 19.35 -20.31
CA ASP A 282 -33.88 20.43 -20.88
C ASP A 282 -34.93 20.93 -19.87
N CYS A 283 -35.58 20.00 -19.14
CA CYS A 283 -36.54 20.33 -18.09
C CYS A 283 -35.89 20.99 -16.87
N PHE A 284 -34.69 20.56 -16.50
CA PHE A 284 -33.94 21.14 -15.38
C PHE A 284 -33.45 22.57 -15.67
N HIS A 285 -33.16 22.90 -16.93
CA HIS A 285 -32.76 24.25 -17.32
C HIS A 285 -33.95 25.15 -17.68
N ASP A 286 -35.16 24.61 -17.77
CA ASP A 286 -36.39 25.35 -18.07
C ASP A 286 -36.71 26.40 -16.97
N ARG A 287 -37.55 27.37 -17.33
CA ARG A 287 -38.05 28.43 -16.44
C ARG A 287 -39.57 28.49 -16.58
N PRO A 288 -40.35 27.99 -15.60
CA PRO A 288 -39.94 27.48 -14.28
C PRO A 288 -39.23 26.12 -14.33
N LEU A 289 -38.43 25.82 -13.30
CA LEU A 289 -37.68 24.58 -13.14
C LEU A 289 -38.64 23.37 -13.13
N LYS A 290 -38.37 22.35 -13.96
CA LYS A 290 -39.13 21.10 -14.00
C LYS A 290 -38.23 19.90 -13.70
N LEU A 291 -38.58 19.14 -12.65
CA LEU A 291 -37.85 17.95 -12.24
C LEU A 291 -38.50 16.70 -12.85
N THR A 292 -38.03 16.29 -14.03
CA THR A 292 -38.63 15.16 -14.77
C THR A 292 -37.63 14.04 -14.99
N GLY A 293 -37.97 12.82 -14.55
CA GLY A 293 -37.18 11.62 -14.78
C GLY A 293 -37.36 11.00 -16.17
N LYS A 294 -36.73 9.84 -16.38
CA LYS A 294 -36.79 9.06 -17.62
C LYS A 294 -38.10 8.26 -17.68
N ARG A 295 -38.65 8.11 -18.89
CA ARG A 295 -39.71 7.11 -19.16
C ARG A 295 -39.11 5.74 -19.49
N TRP A 296 -39.98 4.78 -19.80
CA TRP A 296 -39.59 3.46 -20.30
C TRP A 296 -38.87 3.51 -21.66
N ASN A 297 -39.05 4.59 -22.43
CA ASN A 297 -38.41 4.84 -23.71
C ASN A 297 -37.23 5.85 -23.56
N ALA A 298 -36.59 6.22 -24.68
CA ALA A 298 -35.47 7.17 -24.71
C ALA A 298 -35.90 8.65 -24.55
N THR A 299 -37.01 8.93 -23.87
CA THR A 299 -37.53 10.29 -23.67
C THR A 299 -37.80 10.60 -22.20
N CYS A 300 -37.81 11.89 -21.83
CA CYS A 300 -38.18 12.33 -20.49
C CYS A 300 -39.69 12.21 -20.22
N SER A 301 -40.07 12.27 -18.94
CA SER A 301 -41.47 12.17 -18.51
C SER A 301 -42.31 13.43 -18.72
N ALA A 302 -41.72 14.54 -19.15
CA ALA A 302 -42.42 15.78 -19.44
C ALA A 302 -43.37 15.63 -20.64
N ASP A 303 -44.37 16.51 -20.73
CA ASP A 303 -45.31 16.57 -21.87
C ASP A 303 -44.59 16.84 -23.20
N ALA A 304 -43.49 17.59 -23.15
CA ALA A 304 -42.65 17.88 -24.32
C ALA A 304 -41.82 16.68 -24.81
N ALA A 305 -41.75 15.59 -24.03
CA ALA A 305 -41.09 14.33 -24.38
C ALA A 305 -39.67 14.50 -25.00
N HIS A 306 -38.83 15.35 -24.41
CA HIS A 306 -37.46 15.57 -24.85
C HIS A 306 -36.68 14.26 -24.95
N ALA A 307 -35.72 14.20 -25.88
CA ALA A 307 -34.74 13.12 -25.92
C ALA A 307 -34.01 13.04 -24.57
N TRP A 308 -33.80 11.82 -24.06
CA TRP A 308 -33.21 11.63 -22.75
C TRP A 308 -31.72 12.02 -22.73
N ASP A 309 -31.44 13.24 -22.27
CA ASP A 309 -30.12 13.75 -21.89
C ASP A 309 -30.13 14.03 -20.38
N PRO A 310 -29.55 13.15 -19.53
CA PRO A 310 -29.63 13.28 -18.08
C PRO A 310 -28.66 14.32 -17.51
N VAL A 311 -29.10 15.04 -16.48
CA VAL A 311 -28.25 15.78 -15.55
C VAL A 311 -28.30 15.13 -14.18
N LEU A 312 -27.13 14.86 -13.60
CA LEU A 312 -27.02 14.39 -12.23
C LEU A 312 -27.26 15.55 -11.27
N VAL A 313 -28.13 15.36 -10.28
CA VAL A 313 -28.52 16.39 -9.32
C VAL A 313 -28.39 15.83 -7.91
N HIS A 314 -27.69 16.56 -7.04
CA HIS A 314 -27.64 16.30 -5.61
C HIS A 314 -28.85 16.96 -4.93
N HIS A 315 -29.66 16.15 -4.28
CA HIS A 315 -30.86 16.56 -3.56
C HIS A 315 -30.62 16.45 -2.05
N VAL A 316 -30.77 17.59 -1.35
CA VAL A 316 -30.75 17.67 0.11
C VAL A 316 -32.09 18.18 0.60
N SER A 317 -32.70 17.46 1.55
CA SER A 317 -33.89 17.90 2.26
C SER A 317 -33.52 18.34 3.67
N GLU A 318 -33.77 19.62 3.99
CA GLU A 318 -33.55 20.16 5.32
C GLU A 318 -34.93 20.37 5.98
N ASN A 319 -35.22 19.56 7.01
CA ASN A 319 -36.43 19.66 7.84
C ASN A 319 -37.76 19.69 7.06
N SER A 320 -37.89 18.87 6.02
CA SER A 320 -39.09 18.62 5.19
C SER A 320 -39.75 19.83 4.49
N LYS A 321 -39.23 21.05 4.66
CA LYS A 321 -39.78 22.27 4.03
C LYS A 321 -38.86 22.89 2.98
N LYS A 322 -37.55 22.57 3.00
CA LYS A 322 -36.57 23.14 2.10
C LYS A 322 -35.88 22.03 1.31
N HIS A 323 -36.14 22.00 0.02
CA HIS A 323 -35.51 21.07 -0.92
C HIS A 323 -34.48 21.85 -1.74
N ILE A 324 -33.22 21.44 -1.66
CA ILE A 324 -32.13 22.04 -2.43
C ILE A 324 -31.72 21.05 -3.52
N TYR A 325 -31.83 21.48 -4.78
CA TYR A 325 -31.43 20.70 -5.96
C TYR A 325 -30.21 21.36 -6.58
N SER A 326 -29.05 20.71 -6.46
CA SER A 326 -27.77 21.21 -6.99
C SER A 326 -27.29 20.34 -8.13
N GLN A 327 -27.16 20.91 -9.32
CA GLN A 327 -26.65 20.20 -10.50
C GLN A 327 -25.18 19.80 -10.31
N VAL A 328 -24.84 18.56 -10.61
CA VAL A 328 -23.47 18.07 -10.64
C VAL A 328 -22.96 18.14 -12.08
N ARG A 329 -22.04 19.07 -12.36
CA ARG A 329 -21.53 19.31 -13.73
C ARG A 329 -20.27 18.48 -14.02
N PRO A 330 -20.20 17.79 -15.17
CA PRO A 330 -18.98 17.12 -15.62
C PRO A 330 -17.87 18.14 -15.92
N LEU A 331 -16.63 17.73 -15.67
CA LEU A 331 -15.45 18.58 -15.84
C LEU A 331 -15.21 18.90 -17.33
N PRO A 332 -15.15 20.19 -17.74
CA PRO A 332 -14.69 20.55 -19.07
C PRO A 332 -13.21 20.17 -19.24
N GLN A 333 -12.83 19.69 -20.43
CA GLN A 333 -11.43 19.40 -20.73
C GLN A 333 -10.57 20.66 -20.55
N ASN A 334 -9.44 20.52 -19.83
CA ASN A 334 -8.42 21.57 -19.58
C ASN A 334 -8.81 22.74 -18.66
N CYS A 335 -9.73 22.55 -17.70
CA CYS A 335 -10.04 23.60 -16.72
C CYS A 335 -9.08 23.60 -15.50
N PRO A 336 -8.47 24.75 -15.12
CA PRO A 336 -7.72 24.85 -13.87
C PRO A 336 -8.64 24.77 -12.65
N PHE A 337 -8.31 23.88 -11.69
CA PHE A 337 -9.06 23.64 -10.45
C PHE A 337 -9.00 24.82 -9.48
N THR A 338 -9.77 25.87 -9.78
CA THR A 338 -9.86 27.06 -8.94
C THR A 338 -11.32 27.37 -8.63
N TYR A 339 -11.58 27.82 -7.40
CA TYR A 339 -12.89 28.33 -7.02
C TYR A 339 -13.19 29.61 -7.80
N CYS A 340 -14.46 29.82 -8.14
CA CYS A 340 -14.89 31.09 -8.69
C CYS A 340 -14.51 32.20 -7.71
N SER A 341 -13.85 33.25 -8.20
CA SER A 341 -13.41 34.40 -7.39
C SER A 341 -14.59 35.04 -6.63
N HIS A 342 -15.76 35.13 -7.27
CA HIS A 342 -16.98 35.65 -6.65
C HIS A 342 -17.46 34.77 -5.49
N VAL A 343 -17.41 33.45 -5.66
CA VAL A 343 -17.80 32.50 -4.60
C VAL A 343 -16.81 32.54 -3.43
N LYS A 344 -15.49 32.66 -3.69
CA LYS A 344 -14.50 32.87 -2.62
C LYS A 344 -14.76 34.13 -1.80
N GLN A 345 -15.37 35.13 -2.42
CA GLN A 345 -15.74 36.41 -1.79
C GLN A 345 -17.14 36.38 -1.16
N GLY A 346 -17.80 35.22 -1.09
CA GLY A 346 -19.14 35.06 -0.51
C GLY A 346 -20.29 35.57 -1.41
N MET A 347 -20.01 35.88 -2.67
CA MET A 347 -20.97 36.42 -3.63
C MET A 347 -21.54 35.31 -4.55
N PRO A 348 -22.81 35.41 -4.99
CA PRO A 348 -23.36 34.49 -5.97
C PRO A 348 -22.59 34.62 -7.28
N CYS A 349 -22.35 33.48 -7.96
CA CYS A 349 -21.69 33.51 -9.25
C CYS A 349 -22.59 34.19 -10.28
N TRP A 350 -22.10 35.27 -10.90
CA TRP A 350 -22.85 36.04 -11.91
C TRP A 350 -22.73 35.47 -13.34
N HIS A 351 -22.00 34.38 -13.52
CA HIS A 351 -22.00 33.67 -14.80
C HIS A 351 -23.33 32.91 -14.97
N ALA A 352 -23.85 32.88 -16.20
CA ALA A 352 -24.97 32.02 -16.55
C ALA A 352 -24.69 30.54 -16.19
N ALA A 353 -25.75 29.75 -15.93
CA ALA A 353 -25.70 28.41 -15.33
C ALA A 353 -24.81 27.36 -16.06
N SER A 354 -24.29 27.71 -17.24
CA SER A 354 -23.41 26.90 -18.10
C SER A 354 -22.06 27.55 -18.44
N HIS A 355 -21.82 28.80 -18.03
CA HIS A 355 -20.66 29.59 -18.48
C HIS A 355 -19.53 29.72 -17.44
N CYS A 356 -19.79 29.36 -16.19
CA CYS A 356 -18.74 29.34 -15.16
C CYS A 356 -17.92 28.06 -15.26
N GLN A 357 -16.64 28.19 -15.62
CA GLN A 357 -15.71 27.06 -15.64
C GLN A 357 -15.16 26.72 -14.24
N PHE A 358 -15.38 27.58 -13.25
CA PHE A 358 -14.81 27.45 -11.91
C PHE A 358 -15.75 26.76 -10.90
N ALA A 359 -15.18 26.13 -9.87
CA ALA A 359 -15.94 25.46 -8.82
C ALA A 359 -16.75 26.47 -7.99
N GLN A 360 -18.04 26.17 -7.78
CA GLN A 360 -19.00 27.07 -7.12
C GLN A 360 -19.34 26.68 -5.68
N SER A 361 -18.83 25.54 -5.18
CA SER A 361 -18.90 25.14 -3.76
C SER A 361 -17.91 23.99 -3.47
N GLU A 362 -17.65 23.69 -2.19
CA GLU A 362 -16.87 22.52 -1.76
C GLU A 362 -17.49 21.18 -2.22
N HIS A 363 -18.81 21.14 -2.44
CA HIS A 363 -19.52 19.94 -2.92
C HIS A 363 -19.15 19.62 -4.38
N TYR A 364 -18.97 20.65 -5.22
CA TYR A 364 -18.45 20.48 -6.58
C TYR A 364 -17.02 19.92 -6.56
N PHE A 365 -16.19 20.31 -5.59
CA PHE A 365 -14.79 19.90 -5.54
C PHE A 365 -14.58 18.38 -5.43
N TYR A 366 -15.41 17.67 -4.65
CA TYR A 366 -15.29 16.23 -4.45
C TYR A 366 -15.96 15.39 -5.55
N LEU A 367 -17.12 15.83 -6.05
CA LEU A 367 -17.81 15.15 -7.15
C LEU A 367 -16.97 15.19 -8.44
N HIS A 368 -16.18 16.25 -8.65
CA HIS A 368 -15.27 16.42 -9.80
C HIS A 368 -14.11 15.42 -9.83
N VAL A 369 -13.75 14.80 -8.71
CA VAL A 369 -12.66 13.81 -8.63
C VAL A 369 -13.13 12.43 -9.09
N LEU A 370 -14.42 12.13 -8.99
CA LEU A 370 -14.98 10.77 -9.15
C LEU A 370 -15.95 10.63 -10.33
N GLN A 371 -16.37 11.74 -10.93
CA GLN A 371 -17.30 11.76 -12.05
C GLN A 371 -16.83 11.04 -13.34
N PRO A 372 -15.53 10.95 -13.69
CA PRO A 372 -15.11 10.15 -14.84
C PRO A 372 -15.38 8.65 -14.69
N TYR A 373 -15.71 8.19 -13.47
CA TYR A 373 -15.82 6.78 -13.13
C TYR A 373 -17.23 6.37 -12.68
N CYS A 374 -18.09 7.27 -12.18
CA CYS A 374 -19.31 6.86 -11.44
C CYS A 374 -20.64 7.39 -11.99
N GLY A 375 -20.66 8.03 -13.16
CA GLY A 375 -21.86 8.74 -13.66
C GLY A 375 -23.15 7.92 -13.60
N SER A 376 -23.08 6.64 -13.94
CA SER A 376 -24.21 5.70 -13.90
C SER A 376 -24.39 4.95 -12.56
N VAL A 377 -23.42 5.01 -11.65
CA VAL A 377 -23.43 4.29 -10.35
C VAL A 377 -23.96 5.16 -9.21
N LEU A 378 -23.90 6.50 -9.34
CA LEU A 378 -24.42 7.43 -8.34
C LEU A 378 -25.93 7.60 -8.38
N ALA A 379 -26.59 7.27 -9.49
CA ALA A 379 -28.04 7.41 -9.68
C ALA A 379 -28.82 6.09 -9.46
N LEU A 380 -28.11 5.01 -9.09
CA LEU A 380 -28.64 3.73 -8.64
C LEU A 380 -28.66 3.71 -7.11
#